data_AF-A0A2V7BHK3-F1
#
_entry.id   AF-A0A2V7BHK3-F1
#
_cell.length_a   1.000
_cell.length_b   1.000
_cell.length_c   1.000
_cell.angle_alpha   90.00
_cell.angle_beta   90.00
_cell.angle_gamma   90.00
#
_symmetry.space_group_name_H-M   'P 1'
#
loop_
_entity.id
_entity.type
_entity.pdbx_description
1 polymer ?
#
loop_
_entity_poly.entity_id
_entity_poly.type
_entity_poly.pdbx_seq_one_letter_code
_entity_poly.pdbx_strand_id
1 'polypeptide(L)'
;MRTVAITPTFEGWQSAARALLREGVAPAEVGWREAAPGEAPTNAAHDAPAPGAARVPRQFLDLARQAASAADPARWQVLYDVLWRLVRENRDLLNDTCDPQVRRLNALAAQTRREAHRAETDEALRLEQQGAGAASFVPAGASLAELRAAAARCTGCELYRRATQTVFGRGPAEARIVLVGEQPGDQEDLKGAPFVGPAGEVLDRALAEVGLDRARLYVTNAVKHFKFVERGKRRIHQTPRLSEIAACRPWMEAEIAAIKPGVLVCLGATAARVIVGPDFRLLRDRGRFLPTRWSEKTIATLHPSAVLRGEDATQQARLYGMLVEDLKLVAGA
;
A
#
# COMPACT_ATOMS: atom_id res chain seq x y z
N MET A 1 17.59 -18.69 -34.76
CA MET A 1 17.13 -18.10 -33.49
C MET A 1 18.22 -17.15 -33.01
N ARG A 2 17.94 -15.84 -32.97
CA ARG A 2 18.83 -14.78 -32.49
C ARG A 2 18.80 -14.74 -30.96
N THR A 3 19.96 -14.95 -30.34
CA THR A 3 20.08 -14.83 -28.89
C THR A 3 20.26 -13.37 -28.48
N VAL A 4 19.44 -12.89 -27.55
CA VAL A 4 19.43 -11.52 -27.02
C VAL A 4 19.75 -11.58 -25.52
N ALA A 5 20.94 -11.09 -25.18
CA ALA A 5 21.40 -10.89 -23.82
C ALA A 5 20.88 -9.56 -23.24
N ILE A 6 20.25 -9.61 -22.07
CA ILE A 6 19.70 -8.45 -21.37
C ILE A 6 20.17 -8.37 -19.92
N THR A 7 20.27 -7.15 -19.40
CA THR A 7 20.24 -6.95 -17.94
C THR A 7 18.89 -7.45 -17.42
N PRO A 8 18.83 -8.31 -16.39
CA PRO A 8 17.60 -8.98 -15.94
C PRO A 8 16.66 -8.04 -15.17
N THR A 9 16.25 -6.96 -15.83
CA THR A 9 15.35 -5.91 -15.35
C THR A 9 14.28 -5.67 -16.39
N PHE A 10 13.14 -5.14 -15.98
CA PHE A 10 12.08 -4.76 -16.91
C PHE A 10 12.58 -3.75 -17.94
N GLU A 11 13.37 -2.77 -17.51
CA GLU A 11 13.94 -1.72 -18.36
C GLU A 11 14.93 -2.29 -19.38
N GLY A 12 15.81 -3.21 -18.95
CA GLY A 12 16.74 -3.93 -19.82
C GLY A 12 16.02 -4.74 -20.89
N TRP A 13 14.99 -5.49 -20.50
CA TRP A 13 14.12 -6.20 -21.43
C TRP A 13 13.35 -5.25 -22.36
N GLN A 14 12.77 -4.16 -21.83
CA GLN A 14 11.95 -3.22 -22.59
C GLN A 14 12.75 -2.55 -23.71
N SER A 15 14.01 -2.19 -23.44
CA SER A 15 14.90 -1.61 -24.44
C SER A 15 15.13 -2.60 -25.60
N ALA A 16 15.50 -3.84 -25.28
CA ALA A 16 15.73 -4.88 -26.27
C ALA A 16 14.45 -5.25 -27.06
N ALA A 17 13.32 -5.40 -26.37
CA ALA A 17 12.03 -5.71 -26.98
C ALA A 17 11.58 -4.62 -27.97
N ARG A 18 11.82 -3.34 -27.66
CA ARG A 18 11.54 -2.22 -28.58
C ARG A 18 12.39 -2.27 -29.85
N ALA A 19 13.66 -2.67 -29.74
CA ALA A 19 14.52 -2.85 -30.91
C ALA A 19 13.98 -3.97 -31.82
N LEU A 20 13.69 -5.15 -31.24
CA LEU A 20 13.17 -6.30 -31.98
C LEU A 20 11.82 -6.02 -32.65
N LEU A 21 10.91 -5.28 -31.98
CA LEU A 21 9.64 -4.87 -32.56
C LEU A 21 9.79 -3.97 -33.79
N ARG A 22 10.75 -3.02 -33.74
CA ARG A 22 11.06 -2.12 -34.86
C ARG A 22 11.63 -2.88 -36.04
N GLU A 23 12.50 -3.85 -35.77
CA GLU A 23 13.09 -4.74 -36.77
C GLU A 23 12.11 -5.80 -37.30
N GLY A 24 10.95 -5.97 -36.65
CA GLY A 24 9.94 -6.94 -37.06
C GLY A 24 10.31 -8.39 -36.80
N VAL A 25 11.18 -8.65 -35.82
CA VAL A 25 11.65 -10.01 -35.48
C VAL A 25 10.57 -10.75 -34.68
N ALA A 26 10.05 -11.86 -35.20
CA ALA A 26 8.98 -12.61 -34.55
C ALA A 26 9.47 -13.32 -33.27
N PRO A 27 8.60 -13.58 -32.27
CA PRO A 27 9.01 -14.21 -31.02
C PRO A 27 9.69 -15.58 -31.17
N ALA A 28 9.30 -16.38 -32.17
CA ALA A 28 9.90 -17.68 -32.46
C ALA A 28 11.37 -17.57 -32.95
N GLU A 29 11.78 -16.40 -33.40
CA GLU A 29 13.12 -16.13 -33.89
C GLU A 29 14.05 -15.63 -32.78
N VAL A 30 13.54 -15.35 -31.57
CA VAL A 30 14.28 -14.74 -30.47
C VAL A 30 14.52 -15.77 -29.37
N GLY A 31 15.74 -15.80 -28.84
CA GLY A 31 16.06 -16.50 -27.59
C GLY A 31 16.56 -15.50 -26.56
N TRP A 32 15.96 -15.47 -25.37
CA TRP A 32 16.37 -14.55 -24.30
C TRP A 32 17.41 -15.17 -23.39
N ARG A 33 18.41 -14.38 -23.00
CA ARG A 33 19.42 -14.75 -21.99
C ARG A 33 19.68 -13.58 -21.06
N GLU A 34 19.94 -13.87 -19.80
CA GLU A 34 20.40 -12.87 -18.84
C GLU A 34 21.91 -12.67 -18.98
N ALA A 35 22.33 -11.42 -19.10
CA ALA A 35 23.74 -11.04 -19.19
C ALA A 35 24.43 -11.33 -17.84
N ALA A 36 25.65 -11.88 -17.90
CA ALA A 36 26.47 -12.07 -16.71
C ALA A 36 26.93 -10.72 -16.12
N PRO A 37 27.32 -10.67 -14.83
CA PRO A 37 27.90 -9.46 -14.25
C PRO A 37 29.09 -8.95 -15.07
N GLY A 38 29.02 -7.70 -15.54
CA GLY A 38 30.05 -7.08 -16.39
C GLY A 38 29.95 -7.39 -17.88
N GLU A 39 29.01 -8.25 -18.31
CA GLU A 39 28.73 -8.49 -19.72
C GLU A 39 27.85 -7.37 -20.30
N ALA A 40 28.25 -6.82 -21.45
CA ALA A 40 27.45 -5.82 -22.15
C ALA A 40 26.21 -6.46 -22.77
N PRO A 41 24.99 -5.90 -22.58
CA PRO A 41 23.79 -6.41 -23.22
C PRO A 41 23.88 -6.23 -24.74
N THR A 42 23.29 -7.18 -25.49
CA THR A 42 23.39 -7.21 -26.96
C THR A 42 22.87 -5.97 -27.68
N ASN A 43 22.05 -5.13 -27.03
CA ASN A 43 21.43 -3.94 -27.63
C ASN A 43 21.72 -2.66 -26.82
N ALA A 44 23.00 -2.36 -26.56
CA ALA A 44 23.43 -1.14 -25.86
C ALA A 44 23.26 0.18 -26.65
N ALA A 45 22.42 0.25 -27.70
CA ALA A 45 22.33 1.45 -28.54
C ALA A 45 20.90 1.95 -28.85
N HIS A 46 20.70 3.22 -28.46
CA HIS A 46 19.73 4.25 -28.89
C HIS A 46 18.45 4.49 -28.08
N ASP A 47 18.58 5.45 -27.14
CA ASP A 47 17.54 6.18 -26.38
C ASP A 47 16.73 7.21 -27.19
N ALA A 48 16.70 7.13 -28.53
CA ALA A 48 15.92 8.08 -29.31
C ALA A 48 14.45 7.61 -29.45
N PRO A 49 13.44 8.40 -29.02
CA PRO A 49 12.05 8.09 -29.34
C PRO A 49 11.83 8.29 -30.84
N ALA A 50 11.60 7.20 -31.57
CA ALA A 50 11.16 7.27 -32.96
C ALA A 50 9.66 7.67 -33.02
N PRO A 51 9.23 8.49 -34.00
CA PRO A 51 7.81 8.79 -34.20
C PRO A 51 7.05 7.51 -34.56
N GLY A 52 5.91 7.25 -33.90
CA GLY A 52 5.05 6.09 -34.20
C GLY A 52 5.13 4.90 -33.23
N ALA A 53 5.70 5.07 -32.03
CA ALA A 53 5.76 4.01 -31.01
C ALA A 53 4.37 3.39 -30.75
N ALA A 54 4.27 2.07 -30.89
CA ALA A 54 3.04 1.34 -30.62
C ALA A 54 2.57 1.59 -29.17
N ARG A 55 1.33 2.08 -29.02
CA ARG A 55 0.72 2.31 -27.71
C ARG A 55 0.23 0.98 -27.14
N VAL A 56 0.89 0.54 -26.07
CA VAL A 56 0.55 -0.65 -25.30
C VAL A 56 -0.31 -0.28 -24.08
N PRO A 57 -1.32 -1.08 -23.69
CA PRO A 57 -2.13 -0.82 -22.51
C PRO A 57 -1.30 -0.71 -21.22
N ARG A 58 -1.71 0.19 -20.31
CA ARG A 58 -1.08 0.32 -18.98
C ARG A 58 -1.10 -1.00 -18.20
N GLN A 59 -2.20 -1.76 -18.31
CA GLN A 59 -2.35 -3.07 -17.70
C GLN A 59 -1.22 -4.03 -18.08
N PHE A 60 -0.80 -4.05 -19.34
CA PHE A 60 0.34 -4.86 -19.78
C PHE A 60 1.61 -4.43 -19.05
N LEU A 61 1.89 -3.12 -18.98
CA LEU A 61 3.12 -2.61 -18.34
C LEU A 61 3.18 -2.99 -16.86
N ASP A 62 2.04 -2.93 -16.16
CA ASP A 62 1.95 -3.32 -14.76
C ASP A 62 2.17 -4.84 -14.57
N LEU A 63 1.57 -5.68 -15.42
CA LEU A 63 1.81 -7.13 -15.43
C LEU A 63 3.25 -7.48 -15.80
N ALA A 64 3.82 -6.79 -16.79
CA ALA A 64 5.15 -7.04 -17.29
C ALA A 64 6.23 -6.71 -16.26
N ARG A 65 6.08 -5.60 -15.54
CA ARG A 65 6.97 -5.25 -14.41
C ARG A 65 6.95 -6.31 -13.32
N GLN A 66 5.79 -6.88 -13.03
CA GLN A 66 5.67 -7.94 -12.01
C GLN A 66 6.27 -9.25 -12.49
N ALA A 67 5.93 -9.68 -13.71
CA ALA A 67 6.44 -10.92 -14.28
C ALA A 67 7.95 -10.88 -14.56
N ALA A 68 8.53 -9.71 -14.87
CA ALA A 68 9.98 -9.54 -15.05
C ALA A 68 10.80 -9.93 -13.81
N SER A 69 10.21 -9.82 -12.62
CA SER A 69 10.83 -10.20 -11.34
C SER A 69 10.60 -11.67 -10.96
N ALA A 70 9.92 -12.46 -11.78
CA ALA A 70 9.74 -13.89 -11.54
C ALA A 70 11.07 -14.65 -11.71
N ALA A 71 11.27 -15.76 -10.98
CA ALA A 71 12.44 -16.63 -11.15
C ALA A 71 12.38 -17.51 -12.42
N ASP A 72 11.26 -17.48 -13.15
CA ASP A 72 11.05 -18.30 -14.34
C ASP A 72 11.95 -17.83 -15.52
N PRO A 73 12.81 -18.70 -16.09
CA PRO A 73 13.65 -18.32 -17.22
C PRO A 73 12.85 -17.98 -18.49
N ALA A 74 11.65 -18.53 -18.66
CA ALA A 74 10.78 -18.28 -19.81
C ALA A 74 10.02 -16.95 -19.73
N ARG A 75 10.11 -16.21 -18.61
CA ARG A 75 9.35 -14.96 -18.42
C ARG A 75 9.62 -13.93 -19.52
N TRP A 76 10.86 -13.80 -19.98
CA TRP A 76 11.23 -12.84 -21.03
C TRP A 76 10.60 -13.18 -22.38
N GLN A 77 10.49 -14.49 -22.67
CA GLN A 77 9.83 -14.99 -23.87
C GLN A 77 8.33 -14.69 -23.81
N VAL A 78 7.66 -15.06 -22.71
CA VAL A 78 6.22 -14.78 -22.49
C VAL A 78 5.90 -13.30 -22.62
N LEU A 79 6.75 -12.43 -22.04
CA LEU A 79 6.58 -10.99 -22.16
C LEU A 79 6.67 -10.51 -23.61
N TYR A 80 7.63 -11.04 -24.38
CA TYR A 80 7.79 -10.66 -25.78
C TYR A 80 6.68 -11.21 -26.67
N ASP A 81 6.23 -12.44 -26.44
CA ASP A 81 5.08 -13.05 -27.12
C ASP A 81 3.81 -12.21 -26.96
N VAL A 82 3.46 -11.86 -25.72
CA VAL A 82 2.27 -11.03 -25.44
C VAL A 82 2.44 -9.63 -26.02
N LEU A 83 3.61 -9.01 -25.89
CA LEU A 83 3.88 -7.68 -26.45
C LEU A 83 3.74 -7.67 -27.98
N TRP A 84 4.32 -8.65 -28.66
CA TRP A 84 4.26 -8.78 -30.12
C TRP A 84 2.81 -8.83 -30.59
N ARG A 85 2.00 -9.70 -29.98
CA ARG A 85 0.60 -9.89 -30.34
C ARG A 85 -0.27 -8.68 -29.99
N LEU A 86 0.00 -8.00 -28.88
CA LEU A 86 -0.66 -6.72 -28.54
C LEU A 86 -0.41 -5.63 -29.59
N VAL A 87 0.78 -5.61 -30.18
CA VAL A 87 1.19 -4.59 -31.15
C VAL A 87 0.75 -4.95 -32.57
N ARG A 88 0.81 -6.24 -32.94
CA ARG A 88 0.65 -6.70 -34.33
C ARG A 88 -0.69 -7.37 -34.63
N GLU A 89 -1.40 -7.90 -33.62
CA GLU A 89 -2.58 -8.74 -33.82
C GLU A 89 -3.83 -8.15 -33.15
N ASN A 90 -3.86 -8.12 -31.82
CA ASN A 90 -5.05 -7.77 -31.05
C ASN A 90 -4.70 -6.86 -29.86
N ARG A 91 -5.18 -5.61 -29.91
CA ARG A 91 -4.93 -4.62 -28.84
C ARG A 91 -5.66 -4.93 -27.54
N ASP A 92 -6.72 -5.73 -27.62
CA ASP A 92 -7.54 -6.18 -26.51
C ASP A 92 -7.19 -7.60 -26.03
N LEU A 93 -6.03 -8.14 -26.46
CA LEU A 93 -5.60 -9.50 -26.13
C LEU A 93 -5.65 -9.80 -24.61
N LEU A 94 -5.35 -8.82 -23.76
CA LEU A 94 -5.38 -9.00 -22.30
C LEU A 94 -6.77 -9.35 -21.73
N ASN A 95 -7.84 -9.08 -22.48
CA ASN A 95 -9.20 -9.45 -22.09
C ASN A 95 -9.53 -10.92 -22.40
N ASP A 96 -8.75 -11.57 -23.26
CA ASP A 96 -8.88 -13.01 -23.51
C ASP A 96 -8.18 -13.80 -22.39
N THR A 97 -8.95 -14.12 -21.35
CA THR A 97 -8.46 -14.90 -20.20
C THR A 97 -8.17 -16.36 -20.53
N CYS A 98 -8.58 -16.85 -21.70
CA CYS A 98 -8.33 -18.23 -22.15
C CYS A 98 -7.03 -18.35 -22.95
N ASP A 99 -6.52 -17.24 -23.50
CA ASP A 99 -5.27 -17.21 -24.25
C ASP A 99 -4.09 -17.79 -23.43
N PRO A 100 -3.32 -18.76 -23.97
CA PRO A 100 -2.25 -19.41 -23.22
C PRO A 100 -1.17 -18.47 -22.70
N GLN A 101 -0.78 -17.46 -23.49
CA GLN A 101 0.30 -16.52 -23.13
C GLN A 101 -0.19 -15.47 -22.13
N VAL A 102 -1.43 -15.00 -22.27
CA VAL A 102 -2.07 -14.12 -21.27
C VAL A 102 -2.22 -14.84 -19.94
N ARG A 103 -2.66 -16.11 -19.94
CA ARG A 103 -2.71 -16.94 -18.72
C ARG A 103 -1.34 -17.12 -18.09
N ARG A 104 -0.30 -17.38 -18.89
CA ARG A 104 1.07 -17.52 -18.38
C ARG A 104 1.59 -16.22 -17.77
N LEU A 105 1.40 -15.08 -18.45
CA LEU A 105 1.77 -13.76 -17.95
C LEU A 105 1.08 -13.46 -16.61
N ASN A 106 -0.23 -13.69 -16.53
CA ASN A 106 -1.00 -13.49 -15.31
C ASN A 106 -0.53 -14.42 -14.17
N ALA A 107 -0.19 -15.67 -14.48
CA ALA A 107 0.32 -16.63 -13.50
C ALA A 107 1.68 -16.20 -12.94
N LEU A 108 2.61 -15.77 -13.80
CA LEU A 108 3.92 -15.23 -13.39
C LEU A 108 3.76 -14.01 -12.48
N ALA A 109 2.97 -13.03 -12.92
CA ALA A 109 2.70 -11.84 -12.13
C ALA A 109 2.05 -12.18 -10.77
N ALA A 110 1.10 -13.12 -10.75
CA ALA A 110 0.45 -13.55 -9.51
C ALA A 110 1.40 -14.30 -8.57
N GLN A 111 2.30 -15.12 -9.10
CA GLN A 111 3.31 -15.83 -8.31
C GLN A 111 4.25 -14.84 -7.63
N THR A 112 4.84 -13.91 -8.37
CA THR A 112 5.75 -12.89 -7.81
C THR A 112 5.06 -12.06 -6.73
N ARG A 113 3.80 -11.67 -6.92
CA ARG A 113 3.03 -10.96 -5.88
C ARG A 113 2.85 -11.80 -4.61
N ARG A 114 2.57 -13.10 -4.74
CA ARG A 114 2.43 -14.01 -3.58
C ARG A 114 3.76 -14.20 -2.84
N GLU A 115 4.85 -14.36 -3.58
CA GLU A 115 6.20 -14.50 -3.01
C GLU A 115 6.62 -13.23 -2.26
N ALA A 116 6.42 -12.06 -2.87
CA ALA A 116 6.69 -10.78 -2.23
C ALA A 116 5.87 -10.59 -0.95
N HIS A 117 4.57 -10.89 -1.01
CA HIS A 117 3.70 -10.79 0.17
C HIS A 117 4.11 -11.77 1.28
N ARG A 118 4.51 -12.99 0.92
CA ARG A 118 5.02 -13.98 1.89
C ARG A 118 6.30 -13.49 2.55
N ALA A 119 7.27 -13.03 1.76
CA ALA A 119 8.53 -12.49 2.27
C ALA A 119 8.31 -11.30 3.22
N GLU A 120 7.40 -10.40 2.86
CA GLU A 120 7.02 -9.25 3.68
C GLU A 120 6.33 -9.68 4.99
N THR A 121 5.47 -10.71 4.93
CA THR A 121 4.83 -11.30 6.11
C THR A 121 5.86 -11.94 7.04
N ASP A 122 6.78 -12.74 6.48
CA ASP A 122 7.85 -13.40 7.25
C ASP A 122 8.78 -12.37 7.91
N GLU A 123 9.09 -11.26 7.22
CA GLU A 123 9.87 -10.16 7.79
C GLU A 123 9.14 -9.49 8.96
N ALA A 124 7.85 -9.19 8.80
CA ALA A 124 7.02 -8.62 9.86
C ALA A 124 6.96 -9.53 11.09
N LEU A 125 6.75 -10.83 10.91
CA LEU A 125 6.72 -11.82 11.98
C LEU A 125 8.06 -11.91 12.72
N ARG A 126 9.19 -11.89 11.99
CA ARG A 126 10.52 -11.88 12.62
C ARG A 126 10.75 -10.63 13.47
N LEU A 127 10.36 -9.45 12.97
CA LEU A 127 10.47 -8.20 13.72
C LEU A 127 9.68 -8.25 15.03
N GLU A 128 8.44 -8.76 14.98
CA GLU A 128 7.60 -8.91 16.18
C GLU A 128 8.22 -9.91 17.18
N GLN A 129 8.71 -11.06 16.72
CA GLN A 129 9.34 -12.08 17.58
C GLN A 129 10.64 -11.61 18.25
N GLN A 130 11.41 -10.76 17.57
CA GLN A 130 12.68 -10.25 18.08
C GLN A 130 12.51 -9.03 19.00
N GLY A 131 11.29 -8.51 19.17
CA GLY A 131 11.07 -7.23 19.84
C GLY A 131 11.80 -6.08 19.15
N ALA A 132 12.03 -6.21 17.83
CA ALA A 132 12.70 -5.20 17.02
C ALA A 132 11.71 -4.06 16.67
N GLY A 133 12.22 -3.02 16.01
CA GLY A 133 11.42 -1.88 15.61
C GLY A 133 11.31 -0.82 16.70
N ALA A 134 10.10 -0.33 16.97
CA ALA A 134 9.87 0.75 17.93
C ALA A 134 9.88 0.31 19.40
N ALA A 135 9.88 -1.00 19.70
CA ALA A 135 9.67 -1.50 21.05
C ALA A 135 10.67 -0.93 22.08
N SER A 136 11.95 -0.81 21.70
CA SER A 136 13.00 -0.23 22.56
C SER A 136 12.85 1.28 22.82
N PHE A 137 12.03 1.98 22.03
CA PHE A 137 11.76 3.40 22.18
C PHE A 137 10.54 3.67 23.06
N VAL A 138 9.70 2.66 23.33
CA VAL A 138 8.46 2.83 24.10
C VAL A 138 8.76 2.75 25.60
N PRO A 139 8.63 3.85 26.36
CA PRO A 139 8.80 3.80 27.81
C PRO A 139 7.66 3.00 28.46
N ALA A 140 8.02 2.06 29.34
CA ALA A 140 7.05 1.20 30.03
C ALA A 140 6.20 2.01 31.03
N GLY A 141 4.88 1.79 31.02
CA GLY A 141 3.94 2.43 31.95
C GLY A 141 3.78 3.95 31.80
N ALA A 142 4.28 4.52 30.70
CA ALA A 142 4.28 5.95 30.46
C ALA A 142 2.89 6.52 30.13
N SER A 143 2.67 7.77 30.52
CA SER A 143 1.53 8.58 30.12
C SER A 143 1.54 8.88 28.61
N LEU A 144 0.39 9.28 28.05
CA LEU A 144 0.33 9.70 26.63
C LEU A 144 1.26 10.86 26.30
N ALA A 145 1.52 11.75 27.26
CA ALA A 145 2.45 12.86 27.07
C ALA A 145 3.90 12.37 26.94
N GLU A 146 4.32 11.45 27.80
CA GLU A 146 5.65 10.83 27.77
C GLU A 146 5.82 9.95 26.53
N LEU A 147 4.80 9.16 26.18
CA LEU A 147 4.81 8.37 24.94
C LEU A 147 4.97 9.27 23.71
N ARG A 148 4.25 10.39 23.64
CA ARG A 148 4.37 11.37 22.55
C ARG A 148 5.78 11.95 22.47
N ALA A 149 6.36 12.34 23.60
CA ALA A 149 7.70 12.89 23.67
C ALA A 149 8.78 11.88 23.23
N ALA A 150 8.63 10.61 23.61
CA ALA A 150 9.54 9.54 23.20
C ALA A 150 9.38 9.20 21.71
N ALA A 151 8.15 9.14 21.20
CA ALA A 151 7.86 8.81 19.81
C ALA A 151 8.50 9.79 18.82
N ALA A 152 8.63 11.07 19.19
CA ALA A 152 9.30 12.10 18.39
C ALA A 152 10.78 11.79 18.07
N ARG A 153 11.40 10.82 18.75
CA ARG A 153 12.79 10.38 18.55
C ARG A 153 12.88 8.95 18.01
N CYS A 154 11.75 8.35 17.63
CA CYS A 154 11.70 6.96 17.22
C CYS A 154 12.40 6.76 15.87
N THR A 155 13.42 5.89 15.85
CA THR A 155 14.09 5.44 14.63
C THR A 155 13.87 3.95 14.37
N GLY A 156 12.77 3.37 14.88
CA GLY A 156 12.46 1.94 14.79
C GLY A 156 12.16 1.41 13.38
N CYS A 157 12.02 2.25 12.36
CA CYS A 157 11.92 1.82 10.97
C CYS A 157 12.40 2.94 10.04
N GLU A 158 12.66 2.65 8.76
CA GLU A 158 13.26 3.61 7.83
C GLU A 158 12.39 4.84 7.48
N LEU A 159 11.10 4.84 7.87
CA LEU A 159 10.18 5.92 7.54
C LEU A 159 10.54 7.27 8.17
N TYR A 160 11.21 7.30 9.33
CA TYR A 160 11.62 8.56 9.97
C TYR A 160 12.59 9.37 9.11
N ARG A 161 13.34 8.72 8.21
CA ARG A 161 14.38 9.39 7.41
C ARG A 161 13.83 10.37 6.39
N ARG A 162 12.59 10.16 5.94
CA ARG A 162 11.95 10.95 4.87
C ARG A 162 10.74 11.74 5.35
N ALA A 163 10.05 11.26 6.37
CA ALA A 163 8.97 12.01 7.00
C ALA A 163 9.51 13.32 7.61
N THR A 164 8.68 14.35 7.68
CA THR A 164 9.08 15.63 8.30
C THR A 164 9.20 15.47 9.81
N GLN A 165 8.24 14.75 10.42
CA GLN A 165 8.19 14.52 11.85
C GLN A 165 7.29 13.33 12.17
N THR A 166 7.33 12.88 13.41
CA THR A 166 6.37 11.91 13.94
C THR A 166 5.00 12.57 14.10
N VAL A 167 3.95 11.91 13.63
CA VAL A 167 2.56 12.28 13.90
C VAL A 167 1.98 11.28 14.88
N PHE A 168 2.03 11.64 16.15
CA PHE A 168 1.46 10.84 17.24
C PHE A 168 -0.06 11.01 17.33
N GLY A 169 -0.74 10.18 18.12
CA GLY A 169 -2.17 10.35 18.35
C GLY A 169 -2.52 11.61 19.15
N ARG A 170 -3.78 12.03 19.05
CA ARG A 170 -4.30 13.24 19.70
C ARG A 170 -5.70 12.99 20.27
N GLY A 171 -5.94 13.48 21.47
CA GLY A 171 -7.19 13.37 22.20
C GLY A 171 -6.96 13.25 23.72
N PRO A 172 -8.03 13.20 24.52
CA PRO A 172 -7.95 13.01 25.97
C PRO A 172 -7.49 11.59 26.32
N ALA A 173 -6.87 11.43 27.50
CA ALA A 173 -6.42 10.12 27.99
C ALA A 173 -7.59 9.23 28.42
N GLU A 174 -8.70 9.86 28.79
CA GLU A 174 -9.96 9.27 29.22
C GLU A 174 -10.93 8.99 28.06
N ALA A 175 -10.48 9.13 26.81
CA ALA A 175 -11.31 8.89 25.63
C ALA A 175 -11.91 7.47 25.64
N ARG A 176 -13.25 7.40 25.59
CA ARG A 176 -13.96 6.11 25.52
C ARG A 176 -13.88 5.47 24.13
N ILE A 177 -13.70 6.30 23.10
CA ILE A 177 -13.65 5.90 21.69
C ILE A 177 -12.28 6.28 21.12
N VAL A 178 -11.58 5.29 20.58
CA VAL A 178 -10.32 5.48 19.86
C VAL A 178 -10.53 5.20 18.38
N LEU A 179 -10.06 6.10 17.51
CA LEU A 179 -10.06 5.95 16.06
C LEU A 179 -8.64 5.69 15.57
N VAL A 180 -8.45 4.65 14.76
CA VAL A 180 -7.15 4.25 14.22
C VAL A 180 -7.19 4.26 12.70
N GLY A 181 -6.39 5.13 12.07
CA GLY A 181 -6.15 5.13 10.62
C GLY A 181 -4.91 4.34 10.20
N GLU A 182 -4.52 4.47 8.94
CA GLU A 182 -3.35 3.77 8.37
C GLU A 182 -2.03 4.43 8.77
N GLN A 183 -1.81 5.66 8.30
CA GLN A 183 -0.60 6.44 8.51
C GLN A 183 -0.93 7.95 8.32
N PRO A 184 -0.01 8.86 8.66
CA PRO A 184 -0.19 10.28 8.39
C PRO A 184 -0.15 10.54 6.88
N GLY A 185 -0.90 11.54 6.41
CA GLY A 185 -0.79 12.06 5.06
C GLY A 185 0.16 13.25 4.96
N ASP A 186 0.17 13.88 3.78
CA ASP A 186 1.01 15.03 3.46
C ASP A 186 0.80 16.21 4.43
N GLN A 187 -0.45 16.57 4.70
CA GLN A 187 -0.75 17.68 5.61
C GLN A 187 -0.50 17.32 7.07
N GLU A 188 -0.82 16.09 7.47
CA GLU A 188 -0.59 15.59 8.82
C GLU A 188 0.91 15.62 9.16
N ASP A 189 1.76 15.14 8.24
CA ASP A 189 3.21 15.14 8.39
C ASP A 189 3.80 16.54 8.56
N LEU A 190 3.25 17.55 7.88
CA LEU A 190 3.71 18.93 8.02
C LEU A 190 3.17 19.59 9.30
N LYS A 191 1.92 19.30 9.67
CA LYS A 191 1.23 19.93 10.81
C LYS A 191 1.45 19.21 12.15
N GLY A 192 1.98 17.99 12.15
CA GLY A 192 2.25 17.22 13.36
C GLY A 192 1.01 16.69 14.08
N ALA A 193 -0.14 16.58 13.41
CA ALA A 193 -1.40 16.14 14.00
C ALA A 193 -2.16 15.19 13.06
N PRO A 194 -2.86 14.16 13.61
CA PRO A 194 -3.55 13.17 12.79
C PRO A 194 -4.89 13.70 12.25
N PHE A 195 -5.23 13.34 11.01
CA PHE A 195 -6.48 13.71 10.33
C PHE A 195 -6.75 15.23 10.34
N VAL A 196 -5.82 16.01 9.79
CA VAL A 196 -5.92 17.48 9.67
C VAL A 196 -5.88 17.97 8.21
N GLY A 197 -5.81 17.04 7.26
CA GLY A 197 -6.01 17.29 5.84
C GLY A 197 -7.42 16.95 5.36
N PRO A 198 -7.63 16.80 4.03
CA PRO A 198 -8.95 16.60 3.44
C PRO A 198 -9.71 15.37 3.96
N ALA A 199 -8.99 14.28 4.25
CA ALA A 199 -9.61 13.09 4.85
C ALA A 199 -10.08 13.35 6.29
N GLY A 200 -9.39 14.23 7.02
CA GLY A 200 -9.81 14.71 8.33
C GLY A 200 -11.10 15.53 8.26
N GLU A 201 -11.22 16.43 7.29
CA GLU A 201 -12.45 17.22 7.08
C GLU A 201 -13.67 16.32 6.80
N VAL A 202 -13.50 15.27 5.99
CA VAL A 202 -14.56 14.27 5.77
C VAL A 202 -14.93 13.53 7.06
N LEU A 203 -13.93 13.15 7.86
CA LEU A 203 -14.14 12.49 9.14
C LEU A 203 -14.88 13.41 10.13
N ASP A 204 -14.45 14.65 10.26
CA ASP A 204 -15.05 15.62 11.18
C ASP A 204 -16.51 15.90 10.82
N ARG A 205 -16.83 16.01 9.52
CA ARG A 205 -18.22 16.13 9.04
C ARG A 205 -19.05 14.90 9.41
N ALA A 206 -18.53 13.69 9.17
CA ALA A 206 -19.24 12.46 9.47
C ALA A 206 -19.45 12.26 10.98
N LEU A 207 -18.46 12.62 11.82
CA LEU A 207 -18.57 12.60 13.27
C LEU A 207 -19.64 13.57 13.78
N ALA A 208 -19.62 14.81 13.27
CA ALA A 208 -20.62 15.83 13.63
C ALA A 208 -22.04 15.39 13.26
N GLU A 209 -22.22 14.79 12.08
CA GLU A 209 -23.52 14.29 11.60
C GLU A 209 -24.12 13.20 12.50
N VAL A 210 -23.29 12.37 13.13
CA VAL A 210 -23.74 11.32 14.06
C VAL A 210 -23.70 11.74 15.53
N GLY A 211 -23.39 13.01 15.82
CA GLY A 211 -23.34 13.55 17.19
C GLY A 211 -22.12 13.13 18.01
N LEU A 212 -21.03 12.68 17.36
CA LEU A 212 -19.77 12.37 18.04
C LEU A 212 -18.87 13.61 18.09
N ASP A 213 -18.65 14.13 19.30
CA ASP A 213 -17.75 15.26 19.52
C ASP A 213 -16.28 14.84 19.39
N ARG A 214 -15.61 15.36 18.34
CA ARG A 214 -14.19 15.14 18.02
C ARG A 214 -13.26 15.39 19.21
N ALA A 215 -13.54 16.37 20.07
CA ALA A 215 -12.69 16.71 21.21
C ALA A 215 -12.68 15.64 22.31
N ARG A 216 -13.67 14.75 22.32
CA ARG A 216 -13.81 13.65 23.29
C ARG A 216 -13.26 12.32 22.79
N LEU A 217 -12.79 12.29 21.54
CA LEU A 217 -12.23 11.09 20.89
C LEU A 217 -10.71 11.13 20.93
N TYR A 218 -10.08 9.97 20.95
CA TYR A 218 -8.65 9.86 20.68
C TYR A 218 -8.41 9.31 19.29
N VAL A 219 -7.61 10.00 18.48
CA VAL A 219 -7.41 9.64 17.08
C VAL A 219 -5.93 9.47 16.80
N THR A 220 -5.60 8.36 16.16
CA THR A 220 -4.22 7.96 15.86
C THR A 220 -4.15 7.15 14.57
N ASN A 221 -2.96 6.67 14.23
CA ASN A 221 -2.71 5.81 13.05
C ASN A 221 -1.89 4.58 13.44
N ALA A 222 -1.97 3.50 12.66
CA ALA A 222 -1.14 2.31 12.87
C ALA A 222 0.37 2.61 12.71
N VAL A 223 0.72 3.50 11.79
CA VAL A 223 2.09 3.98 11.57
C VAL A 223 2.19 5.48 11.88
N LYS A 224 3.31 5.94 12.47
CA LYS A 224 3.48 7.33 12.94
C LYS A 224 4.27 8.26 12.02
N HIS A 225 4.84 7.75 10.93
CA HIS A 225 5.60 8.53 9.95
C HIS A 225 4.97 8.39 8.57
N PHE A 226 4.94 9.48 7.81
CA PHE A 226 4.36 9.48 6.47
C PHE A 226 5.27 8.79 5.46
N LYS A 227 4.78 7.70 4.86
CA LYS A 227 5.43 7.04 3.74
C LYS A 227 4.96 7.62 2.41
N PHE A 228 5.92 8.14 1.64
CA PHE A 228 5.64 8.70 0.32
C PHE A 228 6.80 8.50 -0.66
N VAL A 229 6.48 8.69 -1.94
CA VAL A 229 7.47 8.91 -3.00
C VAL A 229 7.26 10.30 -3.60
N GLU A 230 8.35 10.96 -3.97
CA GLU A 230 8.28 12.28 -4.60
C GLU A 230 8.06 12.14 -6.11
N ARG A 231 7.15 12.95 -6.64
CA ARG A 231 6.96 13.09 -8.09
C ARG A 231 6.84 14.57 -8.42
N GLY A 232 7.95 15.14 -8.90
CA GLY A 232 8.10 16.59 -9.00
C GLY A 232 7.99 17.21 -7.61
N LYS A 233 7.14 18.22 -7.44
CA LYS A 233 6.91 18.89 -6.15
C LYS A 233 5.88 18.20 -5.24
N ARG A 234 5.30 17.07 -5.66
CA ARG A 234 4.21 16.40 -4.93
C ARG A 234 4.74 15.19 -4.17
N ARG A 235 4.29 15.03 -2.92
CA ARG A 235 4.49 13.83 -2.09
C ARG A 235 3.33 12.87 -2.30
N ILE A 236 3.60 11.73 -2.93
CA ILE A 236 2.58 10.72 -3.25
C ILE A 236 2.61 9.63 -2.18
N HIS A 237 1.53 9.57 -1.41
CA HIS A 237 1.29 8.54 -0.40
C HIS A 237 1.55 7.13 -0.93
N GLN A 238 2.26 6.32 -0.15
CA GLN A 238 2.46 4.88 -0.38
C GLN A 238 1.95 4.10 0.82
N THR A 239 1.24 3.00 0.61
CA THR A 239 0.80 2.13 1.71
C THR A 239 2.02 1.62 2.49
N PRO A 240 1.98 1.65 3.85
CA PRO A 240 3.00 1.03 4.68
C PRO A 240 3.16 -0.46 4.38
N ARG A 241 4.40 -0.94 4.47
CA ARG A 241 4.71 -2.37 4.41
C ARG A 241 4.30 -3.05 5.71
N LEU A 242 4.07 -4.36 5.67
CA LEU A 242 3.78 -5.13 6.89
C LEU A 242 4.92 -5.02 7.90
N SER A 243 6.18 -5.00 7.45
CA SER A 243 7.33 -4.81 8.34
C SER A 243 7.37 -3.42 9.00
N GLU A 244 6.95 -2.36 8.29
CA GLU A 244 6.83 -1.01 8.85
C GLU A 244 5.68 -0.90 9.85
N ILE A 245 4.56 -1.56 9.56
CA ILE A 245 3.41 -1.69 10.47
C ILE A 245 3.84 -2.42 11.74
N ALA A 246 4.48 -3.59 11.60
CA ALA A 246 4.99 -4.39 12.71
C ALA A 246 5.99 -3.59 13.55
N ALA A 247 6.94 -2.91 12.91
CA ALA A 247 7.92 -2.08 13.60
C ALA A 247 7.27 -0.93 14.37
N CYS A 248 6.18 -0.34 13.87
CA CYS A 248 5.51 0.80 14.52
C CYS A 248 4.40 0.39 15.51
N ARG A 249 3.96 -0.86 15.47
CA ARG A 249 2.89 -1.43 16.32
C ARG A 249 3.07 -1.12 17.81
N PRO A 250 4.28 -1.18 18.41
CA PRO A 250 4.46 -0.89 19.84
C PRO A 250 3.91 0.47 20.28
N TRP A 251 3.97 1.50 19.42
CA TRP A 251 3.40 2.81 19.74
C TRP A 251 1.88 2.79 19.83
N MET A 252 1.23 2.17 18.85
CA MET A 252 -0.23 2.05 18.82
C MET A 252 -0.72 1.23 20.02
N GLU A 253 -0.02 0.14 20.36
CA GLU A 253 -0.35 -0.68 21.52
C GLU A 253 -0.18 0.09 22.82
N ALA A 254 0.87 0.89 22.97
CA ALA A 254 1.08 1.73 24.14
C ALA A 254 -0.01 2.81 24.29
N GLU A 255 -0.43 3.46 23.19
CA GLU A 255 -1.55 4.41 23.22
C GLU A 255 -2.85 3.73 23.68
N ILE A 256 -3.18 2.58 23.08
CA ILE A 256 -4.40 1.85 23.43
C ILE A 256 -4.34 1.34 24.88
N ALA A 257 -3.18 0.86 25.35
CA ALA A 257 -3.00 0.39 26.72
C ALA A 257 -3.09 1.52 27.75
N ALA A 258 -2.64 2.74 27.40
CA ALA A 258 -2.77 3.92 28.23
C ALA A 258 -4.23 4.40 28.34
N ILE A 259 -5.00 4.31 27.24
CA ILE A 259 -6.37 4.82 27.16
C ILE A 259 -7.41 3.80 27.64
N LYS A 260 -7.20 2.51 27.33
CA LYS A 260 -8.15 1.40 27.59
C LYS A 260 -9.56 1.71 27.06
N PRO A 261 -9.71 1.93 25.74
CA PRO A 261 -10.96 2.41 25.16
C PRO A 261 -12.10 1.38 25.27
N GLY A 262 -13.31 1.87 25.52
CA GLY A 262 -14.53 1.07 25.47
C GLY A 262 -14.94 0.69 24.05
N VAL A 263 -14.58 1.51 23.06
CA VAL A 263 -14.80 1.25 21.63
C VAL A 263 -13.56 1.59 20.81
N LEU A 264 -13.17 0.70 19.90
CA LEU A 264 -12.07 0.89 18.97
C LEU A 264 -12.60 0.91 17.53
N VAL A 265 -12.32 1.99 16.79
CA VAL A 265 -12.81 2.20 15.41
C VAL A 265 -11.64 2.15 14.44
N CYS A 266 -11.62 1.16 13.56
CA CYS A 266 -10.62 1.00 12.52
C CYS A 266 -11.07 1.75 11.25
N LEU A 267 -10.35 2.79 10.86
CA LEU A 267 -10.59 3.55 9.64
C LEU A 267 -9.81 2.89 8.50
N GLY A 268 -10.49 2.08 7.69
CA GLY A 268 -9.93 1.41 6.51
C GLY A 268 -9.36 0.02 6.76
N ALA A 269 -8.97 -0.63 5.66
CA ALA A 269 -8.55 -2.03 5.65
C ALA A 269 -7.23 -2.26 6.39
N THR A 270 -6.29 -1.34 6.30
CA THR A 270 -4.97 -1.49 6.94
C THR A 270 -5.09 -1.47 8.45
N ALA A 271 -5.72 -0.44 9.03
CA ALA A 271 -5.99 -0.37 10.46
C ALA A 271 -6.78 -1.60 10.95
N ALA A 272 -7.82 -1.99 10.22
CA ALA A 272 -8.63 -3.14 10.58
C ALA A 272 -7.85 -4.46 10.54
N ARG A 273 -6.90 -4.66 9.61
CA ARG A 273 -6.06 -5.86 9.60
C ARG A 273 -5.05 -5.87 10.75
N VAL A 274 -4.57 -4.69 11.16
CA VAL A 274 -3.66 -4.55 12.31
C VAL A 274 -4.35 -4.94 13.62
N ILE A 275 -5.63 -4.58 13.77
CA ILE A 275 -6.41 -4.72 15.01
C ILE A 275 -7.30 -5.97 15.03
N VAL A 276 -7.91 -6.35 13.91
CA VAL A 276 -8.83 -7.52 13.86
C VAL A 276 -8.08 -8.76 13.40
N GLY A 277 -7.20 -8.61 12.40
CA GLY A 277 -6.36 -9.69 11.89
C GLY A 277 -6.27 -9.75 10.36
N PRO A 278 -5.36 -10.57 9.81
CA PRO A 278 -5.03 -10.59 8.38
C PRO A 278 -6.19 -11.04 7.48
N ASP A 279 -7.13 -11.84 8.01
CA ASP A 279 -8.29 -12.35 7.27
C ASP A 279 -9.44 -11.35 7.15
N PHE A 280 -9.32 -10.17 7.78
CA PHE A 280 -10.31 -9.12 7.69
C PHE A 280 -10.47 -8.62 6.24
N ARG A 281 -11.73 -8.45 5.80
CA ARG A 281 -12.11 -7.95 4.47
C ARG A 281 -13.08 -6.79 4.64
N LEU A 282 -12.60 -5.56 4.39
CA LEU A 282 -13.32 -4.32 4.69
C LEU A 282 -14.76 -4.27 4.17
N LEU A 283 -15.00 -4.54 2.88
CA LEU A 283 -16.35 -4.44 2.32
C LEU A 283 -17.31 -5.52 2.84
N ARG A 284 -16.79 -6.66 3.30
CA ARG A 284 -17.58 -7.76 3.84
C ARG A 284 -17.87 -7.58 5.34
N ASP A 285 -16.88 -7.08 6.08
CA ASP A 285 -16.84 -7.17 7.55
C ASP A 285 -17.08 -5.83 8.27
N ARG A 286 -17.14 -4.71 7.55
CA ARG A 286 -17.44 -3.38 8.12
C ARG A 286 -18.81 -3.33 8.83
N GLY A 287 -18.99 -2.35 9.70
CA GLY A 287 -20.29 -2.10 10.33
C GLY A 287 -20.70 -3.15 11.39
N ARG A 288 -19.76 -4.00 11.81
CA ARG A 288 -19.99 -5.05 12.81
C ARG A 288 -19.05 -4.88 13.98
N PHE A 289 -19.59 -4.97 15.20
CA PHE A 289 -18.77 -5.06 16.40
C PHE A 289 -18.19 -6.47 16.54
N LEU A 290 -16.89 -6.51 16.83
CA LEU A 290 -16.11 -7.71 17.06
C LEU A 290 -15.25 -7.49 18.31
N PRO A 291 -15.14 -8.48 19.22
CA PRO A 291 -14.20 -8.39 20.32
C PRO A 291 -12.77 -8.58 19.80
N THR A 292 -11.83 -7.82 20.36
CA THR A 292 -10.39 -8.00 20.13
C THR A 292 -9.66 -7.95 21.46
N ARG A 293 -8.36 -8.28 21.48
CA ARG A 293 -7.53 -8.15 22.68
C ARG A 293 -7.44 -6.72 23.24
N TRP A 294 -7.84 -5.72 22.46
CA TRP A 294 -7.74 -4.31 22.80
C TRP A 294 -9.05 -3.71 23.30
N SER A 295 -10.20 -4.24 22.88
CA SER A 295 -11.52 -3.74 23.25
C SER A 295 -12.62 -4.77 22.92
N GLU A 296 -13.62 -4.89 23.79
CA GLU A 296 -14.81 -5.72 23.59
C GLU A 296 -15.64 -5.26 22.38
N LYS A 297 -15.60 -3.96 22.06
CA LYS A 297 -16.30 -3.36 20.92
C LYS A 297 -15.30 -2.77 19.93
N THR A 298 -14.82 -3.59 19.02
CA THR A 298 -14.04 -3.13 17.87
C THR A 298 -14.91 -3.12 16.61
N ILE A 299 -14.92 -2.04 15.86
CA ILE A 299 -15.62 -1.93 14.58
C ILE A 299 -14.69 -1.37 13.52
N ALA A 300 -14.89 -1.78 12.28
CA ALA A 300 -14.14 -1.25 11.14
C ALA A 300 -15.10 -0.56 10.17
N THR A 301 -14.60 0.52 9.55
CA THR A 301 -15.33 1.31 8.57
C THR A 301 -14.42 1.77 7.43
N LEU A 302 -14.99 2.43 6.42
CA LEU A 302 -14.22 2.98 5.31
C LEU A 302 -13.24 4.06 5.81
N HIS A 303 -12.05 4.10 5.23
CA HIS A 303 -11.16 5.24 5.49
C HIS A 303 -11.76 6.50 4.84
N PRO A 304 -11.79 7.66 5.50
CA PRO A 304 -12.36 8.89 4.94
C PRO A 304 -11.75 9.29 3.59
N SER A 305 -10.47 8.98 3.35
CA SER A 305 -9.84 9.23 2.05
C SER A 305 -10.41 8.39 0.91
N ALA A 306 -11.10 7.27 1.18
CA ALA A 306 -11.77 6.49 0.15
C ALA A 306 -12.94 7.27 -0.45
N VAL A 307 -13.66 8.04 0.38
CA VAL A 307 -14.72 8.96 -0.06
C VAL A 307 -14.16 9.95 -1.08
N LEU A 308 -13.00 10.57 -0.79
CA LEU A 308 -12.35 11.53 -1.70
C LEU A 308 -11.83 10.92 -3.00
N ARG A 309 -11.69 9.58 -3.05
CA ARG A 309 -11.21 8.85 -4.23
C ARG A 309 -12.35 8.30 -5.08
N GLY A 310 -13.61 8.58 -4.74
CA GLY A 310 -14.73 8.26 -5.61
C GLY A 310 -14.58 8.95 -6.97
N GLU A 311 -14.84 8.19 -8.04
CA GLU A 311 -14.74 8.58 -9.45
C GLU A 311 -15.75 9.68 -9.81
N ASP A 312 -16.93 9.67 -9.18
CA ASP A 312 -18.00 10.64 -9.38
C ASP A 312 -18.74 10.97 -8.07
N ALA A 313 -19.60 12.00 -8.11
CA ALA A 313 -20.35 12.47 -6.95
C ALA A 313 -21.28 11.40 -6.35
N THR A 314 -21.84 10.52 -7.18
CA THR A 314 -22.73 9.43 -6.74
C THR A 314 -21.95 8.41 -5.92
N GLN A 315 -20.76 8.01 -6.40
CA GLN A 315 -19.88 7.11 -5.69
C GLN A 315 -19.35 7.76 -4.40
N GLN A 316 -18.98 9.05 -4.43
CA GLN A 316 -18.57 9.78 -3.23
C GLN A 316 -19.69 9.80 -2.17
N ALA A 317 -20.93 10.13 -2.56
CA ALA A 317 -22.07 10.15 -1.67
C ALA A 317 -22.35 8.75 -1.07
N ARG A 318 -22.27 7.69 -1.89
CA ARG A 318 -22.42 6.30 -1.41
C ARG A 318 -21.36 5.93 -0.38
N LEU A 319 -20.09 6.21 -0.67
CA LEU A 319 -18.97 5.90 0.25
C LEU A 319 -19.07 6.71 1.55
N TYR A 320 -19.51 7.97 1.47
CA TYR A 320 -19.76 8.80 2.64
C TYR A 320 -20.92 8.26 3.48
N GLY A 321 -22.04 7.89 2.84
CA GLY A 321 -23.20 7.29 3.52
C GLY A 321 -22.83 6.01 4.27
N MET A 322 -22.03 5.14 3.63
CA MET A 322 -21.46 3.96 4.30
C MET A 322 -20.69 4.37 5.56
N LEU A 323 -19.71 5.29 5.47
CA LEU A 323 -18.94 5.75 6.62
C LEU A 323 -19.84 6.23 7.77
N VAL A 324 -20.85 7.05 7.45
CA VAL A 324 -21.81 7.57 8.42
C VAL A 324 -22.63 6.45 9.07
N GLU A 325 -23.11 5.47 8.30
CA GLU A 325 -23.87 4.32 8.82
C GLU A 325 -23.10 3.56 9.91
N ASP A 326 -21.81 3.31 9.71
CA ASP A 326 -21.01 2.62 10.73
C ASP A 326 -20.74 3.50 11.94
N LEU A 327 -20.49 4.80 11.73
CA LEU A 327 -20.26 5.74 12.83
C LEU A 327 -21.52 5.96 13.68
N LYS A 328 -22.72 5.81 13.10
CA LYS A 328 -23.99 5.79 13.87
C LYS A 328 -24.02 4.64 14.87
N LEU A 329 -23.51 3.46 14.50
CA LEU A 329 -23.40 2.32 15.42
C LEU A 329 -22.44 2.61 16.58
N VAL A 330 -21.35 3.33 16.30
CA VAL A 330 -20.38 3.79 17.32
C VAL A 330 -21.01 4.80 18.28
N ALA A 331 -21.80 5.75 17.76
CA ALA A 331 -22.46 6.77 18.58
C ALA A 331 -23.48 6.18 19.56
N GLY A 332 -24.10 5.04 19.24
CA GLY A 332 -25.05 4.33 20.10
C GLY A 332 -24.44 3.29 21.05
N ALA A 333 -23.11 3.13 21.06
CA ALA A 333 -22.41 2.04 21.76
C ALA A 333 -21.92 2.40 23.17
#